data_AF-W4IMX0-F1
#
_entry.id   AF-W4IMX0-F1
#
_cell.length_a   1.000
_cell.length_b   1.000
_cell.length_c   1.000
_cell.angle_alpha   90.00
_cell.angle_beta   90.00
_cell.angle_gamma   90.00
#
_symmetry.space_group_name_H-M   'P 1'
#
loop_
_entity.id
_entity.type
_entity.pdbx_description
1 polymer ?
#
loop_
_entity_poly.entity_id
_entity_poly.type
_entity_poly.pdbx_seq_one_letter_code
_entity_poly.pdbx_strand_id
1 'polypeptide(L)'
;MLGQQNDLNNDKSYEKNENKKELSSNRNKNKLDNKNAFTNKIMKDPTVNTSFLKDKERDKKIELKKKELRELYYKLENEQKEKVIDITYSYYDGSGHRRKISVKQKNTIGQFINKCVDNLKNEFIQLRSASCETLMFVKEDVILPNYITFYELIKNKAQGKTGPLFSFDAVENLSGITDIRKEKTDTHAGKLVEKKWYEKNKHIFPASKWEIYKPLKTYTTSYTDLFNKFI
;
A
#
# COMPACT_ATOMS: atom_id res chain seq x y z
N MET A 1 56.06 32.77 -10.58
CA MET A 1 56.03 33.97 -11.45
C MET A 1 54.86 34.85 -11.03
N LEU A 2 54.82 36.10 -11.51
CA LEU A 2 53.79 37.11 -11.22
C LEU A 2 52.39 36.67 -11.76
N GLY A 3 51.25 37.18 -11.31
CA GLY A 3 50.92 38.15 -10.23
C GLY A 3 49.56 37.79 -9.59
N GLN A 4 48.93 38.51 -8.64
CA GLN A 4 48.92 39.97 -8.37
C GLN A 4 48.36 40.74 -9.59
N GLN A 5 47.32 41.57 -9.52
CA GLN A 5 46.80 42.45 -8.44
C GLN A 5 45.23 42.56 -8.50
N ASN A 6 44.48 42.59 -7.36
CA ASN A 6 43.86 43.78 -6.68
C ASN A 6 42.47 44.17 -7.25
N ASP A 7 41.54 44.94 -6.65
CA ASP A 7 41.28 45.57 -5.32
C ASP A 7 39.79 46.06 -5.34
N LEU A 8 38.97 46.38 -4.31
CA LEU A 8 38.86 46.39 -2.82
C LEU A 8 37.33 46.12 -2.50
N ASN A 9 36.72 45.95 -1.31
CA ASN A 9 36.79 46.53 0.05
C ASN A 9 36.38 48.04 0.10
N ASN A 10 35.77 48.66 1.14
CA ASN A 10 35.17 48.27 2.44
C ASN A 10 34.31 49.47 2.98
N ASP A 11 33.40 49.42 3.97
CA ASP A 11 32.75 48.32 4.72
C ASP A 11 31.37 48.77 5.34
N LYS A 12 30.81 47.98 6.28
CA LYS A 12 29.49 48.07 6.98
C LYS A 12 29.27 49.26 7.96
N SER A 13 27.98 49.58 8.19
CA SER A 13 27.33 49.87 9.51
C SER A 13 25.79 49.76 9.34
N TYR A 14 24.89 49.25 10.23
CA TYR A 14 24.73 49.19 11.71
C TYR A 14 24.39 50.55 12.36
N GLU A 15 23.34 50.78 13.18
CA GLU A 15 22.17 49.98 13.60
C GLU A 15 21.11 50.87 14.38
N LYS A 16 19.80 50.51 14.41
CA LYS A 16 18.74 50.90 15.43
C LYS A 16 18.39 52.43 15.58
N ASN A 17 17.34 52.92 16.28
CA ASN A 17 16.14 52.35 16.95
C ASN A 17 14.92 53.33 17.06
N GLU A 18 13.71 52.77 17.26
CA GLU A 18 12.55 53.21 18.11
C GLU A 18 11.88 54.62 18.09
N ASN A 19 10.58 54.61 17.70
CA ASN A 19 9.37 55.02 18.46
C ASN A 19 9.34 56.27 19.39
N LYS A 20 8.41 57.22 19.15
CA LYS A 20 7.17 57.42 19.98
C LYS A 20 6.25 58.62 19.63
N LYS A 21 4.99 58.48 20.09
CA LYS A 21 3.95 59.48 20.47
C LYS A 21 2.99 60.07 19.42
N GLU A 22 1.79 60.34 19.93
CA GLU A 22 0.57 60.84 19.28
C GLU A 22 0.25 62.26 19.80
N LEU A 23 -0.55 63.06 19.06
CA LEU A 23 -1.87 63.53 19.55
C LEU A 23 -2.71 64.28 18.48
N SER A 24 -4.00 63.96 18.48
CA SER A 24 -5.19 64.75 18.08
C SER A 24 -5.08 66.10 17.33
N SER A 25 -5.87 66.26 16.27
CA SER A 25 -7.05 67.16 16.31
C SER A 25 -8.04 66.95 15.14
N ASN A 26 -9.30 67.33 15.36
CA ASN A 26 -10.46 67.01 14.53
C ASN A 26 -10.66 67.98 13.34
N ARG A 27 -11.14 67.47 12.19
CA ARG A 27 -12.15 68.14 11.33
C ARG A 27 -12.76 67.21 10.27
N ASN A 28 -13.94 66.68 10.58
CA ASN A 28 -14.77 65.96 9.60
C ASN A 28 -15.42 66.93 8.59
N LYS A 29 -15.39 66.59 7.29
CA LYS A 29 -16.45 66.93 6.32
C LYS A 29 -16.45 66.01 5.09
N ASN A 30 -16.99 64.82 5.32
CA ASN A 30 -17.74 63.92 4.42
C ASN A 30 -17.55 63.95 2.89
N LYS A 31 -17.46 62.72 2.35
CA LYS A 31 -18.02 62.25 1.07
C LYS A 31 -17.18 62.42 -0.21
N LEU A 32 -16.38 61.39 -0.49
CA LEU A 32 -16.32 60.80 -1.83
C LEU A 32 -16.65 59.30 -1.72
N ASP A 33 -17.41 58.79 -2.69
CA ASP A 33 -18.06 57.47 -2.60
C ASP A 33 -17.17 56.31 -3.07
N ASN A 34 -17.50 55.10 -2.61
CA ASN A 34 -16.83 53.85 -2.96
C ASN A 34 -16.67 53.66 -4.48
N LYS A 35 -15.42 53.59 -4.95
CA LYS A 35 -15.06 53.01 -6.26
C LYS A 35 -14.00 51.94 -6.08
N ASN A 36 -14.42 50.79 -5.55
CA ASN A 36 -13.65 49.56 -5.61
C ASN A 36 -13.31 49.26 -7.06
N ALA A 37 -12.02 49.28 -7.40
CA ALA A 37 -11.51 49.05 -8.75
C ALA A 37 -11.56 47.56 -9.11
N PHE A 38 -12.78 47.01 -9.26
CA PHE A 38 -12.99 45.73 -9.91
C PHE A 38 -12.52 45.83 -11.37
N THR A 39 -11.38 45.21 -11.65
CA THR A 39 -10.85 45.08 -13.00
C THR A 39 -11.70 44.08 -13.78
N ASN A 40 -12.79 44.58 -14.36
CA ASN A 40 -13.74 43.81 -15.16
C ASN A 40 -13.04 43.18 -16.38
N LYS A 41 -12.46 41.98 -16.19
CA LYS A 41 -12.03 41.10 -17.29
C LYS A 41 -13.24 40.93 -18.22
N ILE A 42 -13.09 41.33 -19.48
CA ILE A 42 -14.11 41.11 -20.50
C ILE A 42 -14.28 39.60 -20.68
N MET A 43 -15.41 39.07 -20.23
CA MET A 43 -15.78 37.66 -20.32
C MET A 43 -16.82 37.48 -21.43
N LYS A 44 -16.80 36.31 -22.07
CA LYS A 44 -17.86 35.88 -22.99
C LYS A 44 -19.11 35.52 -22.19
N ASP A 45 -20.25 35.44 -22.88
CA ASP A 45 -21.51 34.97 -22.31
C ASP A 45 -21.32 33.64 -21.54
N PRO A 46 -21.65 33.57 -20.24
CA PRO A 46 -21.41 32.39 -19.40
C PRO A 46 -22.33 31.21 -19.73
N THR A 47 -23.40 31.41 -20.51
CA THR A 47 -24.31 30.34 -20.94
C THR A 47 -23.74 29.54 -22.12
N VAL A 48 -22.79 30.11 -22.88
CA VAL A 48 -22.21 29.47 -24.07
C VAL A 48 -21.06 28.54 -23.66
N ASN A 49 -21.18 27.26 -24.00
CA ASN A 49 -20.16 26.27 -23.68
C ASN A 49 -18.84 26.54 -24.43
N THR A 50 -17.84 27.00 -23.69
CA THR A 50 -16.48 27.30 -24.19
C THR A 50 -15.45 26.23 -23.81
N SER A 51 -15.86 25.03 -23.41
CA SER A 51 -14.96 23.92 -23.01
C SER A 51 -13.92 23.58 -24.10
N PHE A 52 -14.32 23.70 -25.36
CA PHE A 52 -13.54 23.39 -26.57
C PHE A 52 -12.44 24.43 -26.89
N LEU A 53 -12.52 25.64 -26.32
CA LEU A 53 -11.50 26.68 -26.52
C LEU A 53 -10.30 26.43 -25.60
N LYS A 54 -9.09 26.54 -26.15
CA LYS A 54 -7.82 26.47 -25.40
C LYS A 54 -7.81 27.55 -24.31
N ASP A 55 -7.69 27.14 -23.05
CA ASP A 55 -7.83 28.02 -21.88
C ASP A 55 -6.71 27.72 -20.89
N LYS A 56 -5.69 28.59 -20.89
CA LYS A 56 -4.47 28.45 -20.08
C LYS A 56 -4.74 28.50 -18.57
N GLU A 57 -5.87 29.05 -18.12
CA GLU A 57 -6.25 29.02 -16.70
C GLU A 57 -6.94 27.69 -16.34
N ARG A 58 -7.77 27.15 -17.25
CA ARG A 58 -8.40 25.83 -17.13
C ARG A 58 -7.39 24.69 -17.21
N ASP A 59 -6.48 24.73 -18.18
CA ASP A 59 -5.45 23.70 -18.37
C ASP A 59 -4.55 23.59 -17.12
N LYS A 60 -4.13 24.73 -16.54
CA LYS A 60 -3.42 24.79 -15.26
C LYS A 60 -4.21 24.19 -14.09
N LYS A 61 -5.52 24.46 -14.00
CA LYS A 61 -6.39 23.90 -12.97
C LYS A 61 -6.54 22.37 -13.13
N ILE A 62 -6.66 21.89 -14.37
CA ILE A 62 -6.68 20.45 -14.69
C ILE A 62 -5.35 19.79 -14.33
N GLU A 63 -4.22 20.42 -14.65
CA GLU A 63 -2.88 19.91 -14.32
C GLU A 63 -2.63 19.86 -12.81
N LEU A 64 -2.97 20.93 -12.09
CA LEU A 64 -2.91 20.97 -10.62
C LEU A 64 -3.77 19.85 -10.01
N LYS A 65 -5.00 19.65 -10.50
CA LYS A 65 -5.87 18.58 -10.00
C LYS A 65 -5.35 17.18 -10.34
N LYS A 66 -4.72 17.00 -11.51
CA LYS A 66 -3.99 15.76 -11.87
C LYS A 66 -2.75 15.54 -11.01
N LYS A 67 -2.14 16.58 -10.43
CA LYS A 67 -1.05 16.44 -9.45
C LYS A 67 -1.62 15.99 -8.10
N GLU A 68 -2.59 16.72 -7.55
CA GLU A 68 -3.26 16.38 -6.29
C GLU A 68 -3.78 14.92 -6.27
N LEU A 69 -4.46 14.48 -7.33
CA LEU A 69 -5.03 13.14 -7.43
C LEU A 69 -3.95 12.04 -7.48
N ARG A 70 -2.78 12.30 -8.08
CA ARG A 70 -1.64 11.36 -8.06
C ARG A 70 -1.03 11.26 -6.67
N GLU A 71 -0.81 12.40 -6.00
CA GLU A 71 -0.27 12.45 -4.64
C GLU A 71 -1.19 11.74 -3.63
N LEU A 72 -2.50 11.97 -3.75
CA LEU A 72 -3.53 11.30 -2.94
C LEU A 72 -3.59 9.80 -3.22
N TYR A 73 -3.51 9.37 -4.49
CA TYR A 73 -3.46 7.95 -4.86
C TYR A 73 -2.22 7.26 -4.27
N TYR A 74 -1.02 7.84 -4.41
CA TYR A 74 0.20 7.27 -3.82
C TYR A 74 0.15 7.22 -2.30
N LYS A 75 -0.46 8.22 -1.64
CA LYS A 75 -0.67 8.21 -0.19
C LYS A 75 -1.54 7.02 0.25
N LEU A 76 -2.69 6.83 -0.38
CA LEU A 76 -3.61 5.72 -0.07
C LEU A 76 -3.01 4.35 -0.38
N GLU A 77 -2.26 4.22 -1.49
CA GLU A 77 -1.58 2.96 -1.83
C GLU A 77 -0.48 2.63 -0.80
N ASN A 78 0.30 3.62 -0.37
CA ASN A 78 1.33 3.43 0.65
C ASN A 78 0.72 3.14 2.04
N GLU A 79 -0.39 3.79 2.39
CA GLU A 79 -1.13 3.50 3.63
C GLU A 79 -1.64 2.06 3.65
N GLN A 80 -2.26 1.58 2.56
CA GLN A 80 -2.67 0.17 2.43
C GLN A 80 -1.48 -0.80 2.55
N LYS A 81 -0.36 -0.48 1.90
CA LYS A 81 0.89 -1.26 1.94
C LYS A 81 1.53 -1.32 3.34
N GLU A 82 1.33 -0.30 4.18
CA GLU A 82 1.90 -0.22 5.52
C GLU A 82 1.10 -1.00 6.58
N LYS A 83 -0.18 -1.27 6.32
CA LYS A 83 -1.08 -2.01 7.24
C LYS A 83 -0.46 -3.36 7.65
N VAL A 84 -0.61 -3.69 8.93
CA VAL A 84 -0.19 -4.96 9.51
C VAL A 84 -1.28 -6.01 9.29
N ILE A 85 -0.87 -7.24 9.03
CA ILE A 85 -1.71 -8.44 8.92
C ILE A 85 -1.11 -9.56 9.77
N ASP A 86 -1.97 -10.32 10.44
CA ASP A 86 -1.57 -11.50 11.21
C ASP A 86 -1.70 -12.76 10.34
N ILE A 87 -0.57 -13.45 10.14
CA ILE A 87 -0.52 -14.68 9.35
C ILE A 87 -0.32 -15.86 10.29
N THR A 88 -1.20 -16.85 10.18
CA THR A 88 -1.09 -18.11 10.91
C THR A 88 -0.40 -19.14 10.04
N TYR A 89 0.69 -19.73 10.54
CA TYR A 89 1.55 -20.66 9.81
C TYR A 89 1.89 -21.89 10.65
N SER A 90 2.48 -22.90 10.03
CA SER A 90 3.09 -24.05 10.70
C SER A 90 4.39 -24.43 9.99
N TYR A 91 5.39 -24.91 10.72
CA TYR A 91 6.46 -25.69 10.11
C TYR A 91 5.90 -27.05 9.64
N TYR A 92 6.55 -27.68 8.66
CA TYR A 92 6.16 -28.98 8.11
C TYR A 92 7.30 -29.99 8.29
N ASP A 93 7.22 -30.71 9.41
CA ASP A 93 8.11 -31.79 9.84
C ASP A 93 7.34 -33.07 10.24
N GLY A 94 6.01 -33.06 10.08
CA GLY A 94 5.09 -34.09 10.57
C GLY A 94 4.39 -33.74 11.89
N SER A 95 4.80 -32.65 12.56
CA SER A 95 4.20 -32.19 13.82
C SER A 95 3.40 -30.87 13.65
N GLY A 96 2.48 -30.63 14.59
CA GLY A 96 1.51 -29.53 14.55
C GLY A 96 2.04 -28.18 15.04
N HIS A 97 3.17 -27.71 14.51
CA HIS A 97 3.88 -26.51 14.97
C HIS A 97 3.23 -25.17 14.58
N ARG A 98 1.92 -25.01 14.88
CA ARG A 98 1.10 -23.86 14.49
C ARG A 98 1.42 -22.60 15.30
N ARG A 99 1.72 -21.50 14.60
CA ARG A 99 2.13 -20.19 15.15
C ARG A 99 1.43 -19.04 14.43
N LYS A 100 1.49 -17.84 15.02
CA LYS A 100 1.05 -16.57 14.42
C LYS A 100 2.19 -15.58 14.35
N ILE A 101 2.23 -14.76 13.30
CA ILE A 101 3.20 -13.67 13.16
C ILE A 101 2.57 -12.47 12.43
N SER A 102 2.84 -11.28 12.93
CA SER A 102 2.38 -10.01 12.35
C SER A 102 3.39 -9.48 11.33
N VAL A 103 2.97 -9.20 10.10
CA VAL A 103 3.80 -8.62 9.02
C VAL A 103 3.06 -7.48 8.31
N LYS A 104 3.78 -6.59 7.60
CA LYS A 104 3.14 -5.50 6.84
C LYS A 104 2.74 -6.00 5.45
N GLN A 105 1.66 -5.49 4.87
CA GLN A 105 1.20 -5.94 3.54
C GLN A 105 2.29 -5.80 2.46
N LYS A 106 3.17 -4.79 2.56
CA LYS A 106 4.33 -4.61 1.66
C LYS A 106 5.45 -5.64 1.79
N ASN A 107 5.47 -6.48 2.82
CA ASN A 107 6.48 -7.53 2.93
C ASN A 107 6.27 -8.59 1.84
N THR A 108 7.37 -9.10 1.28
CA THR A 108 7.31 -10.26 0.39
C THR A 108 7.17 -11.56 1.18
N ILE A 109 6.69 -12.62 0.53
CA ILE A 109 6.65 -13.97 1.10
C ILE A 109 8.04 -14.43 1.53
N GLY A 110 9.09 -14.13 0.76
CA GLY A 110 10.48 -14.47 1.15
C GLY A 110 10.92 -13.76 2.45
N GLN A 111 10.56 -12.49 2.64
CA GLN A 111 10.84 -11.77 3.90
C GLN A 111 10.03 -12.35 5.07
N PHE A 112 8.79 -12.79 4.82
CA PHE A 112 7.97 -13.49 5.82
C PHE A 112 8.55 -14.86 6.19
N ILE A 113 9.03 -15.65 5.23
CA ILE A 113 9.68 -16.95 5.49
C ILE A 113 10.91 -16.74 6.39
N ASN A 114 11.78 -15.77 6.09
CA ASN A 114 12.95 -15.47 6.92
C ASN A 114 12.55 -15.08 8.35
N LYS A 115 11.53 -14.23 8.52
CA LYS A 115 10.97 -13.90 9.84
C LYS A 115 10.41 -15.13 10.58
N CYS A 116 9.85 -16.11 9.86
CA CYS A 116 9.39 -17.36 10.49
C CYS A 116 10.57 -18.24 10.92
N VAL A 117 11.63 -18.33 10.09
CA VAL A 117 12.88 -19.01 10.46
C VAL A 117 13.51 -18.36 11.70
N ASP A 118 13.53 -17.03 11.79
CA ASP A 118 14.03 -16.30 12.97
C ASP A 118 13.29 -16.66 14.26
N ASN A 119 12.00 -17.00 14.18
CA ASN A 119 11.21 -17.47 15.32
C ASN A 119 11.37 -18.98 15.61
N LEU A 120 11.84 -19.77 14.64
CA LEU A 120 11.93 -21.24 14.73
C LEU A 120 13.36 -21.76 15.00
N LYS A 121 14.41 -21.00 14.66
CA LYS A 121 15.84 -21.39 14.74
C LYS A 121 16.38 -21.76 16.13
N ASN A 122 15.60 -21.52 17.18
CA ASN A 122 15.92 -21.88 18.56
C ASN A 122 15.47 -23.31 18.91
N GLU A 123 14.39 -23.79 18.28
CA GLU A 123 13.85 -25.15 18.49
C GLU A 123 14.31 -26.10 17.38
N PHE A 124 14.39 -25.62 16.14
CA PHE A 124 14.74 -26.43 14.97
C PHE A 124 16.15 -26.10 14.51
N ILE A 125 17.12 -26.90 14.95
CA ILE A 125 18.55 -26.72 14.58
C ILE A 125 18.77 -26.74 13.06
N GLN A 126 17.97 -27.52 12.34
CA GLN A 126 17.96 -27.60 10.87
C GLN A 126 17.62 -26.24 10.22
N LEU A 127 16.72 -25.48 10.82
CA LEU A 127 16.28 -24.17 10.31
C LEU A 127 17.30 -23.06 10.58
N ARG A 128 18.30 -23.26 11.43
CA ARG A 128 19.37 -22.25 11.68
C ARG A 128 20.18 -21.90 10.41
N SER A 129 20.25 -22.82 9.44
CA SER A 129 20.89 -22.60 8.15
C SER A 129 19.88 -22.41 6.99
N ALA A 130 18.58 -22.35 7.30
CA ALA A 130 17.53 -22.23 6.29
C ALA A 130 17.32 -20.76 5.88
N SER A 131 16.91 -20.57 4.63
CA SER A 131 16.59 -19.27 4.04
C SER A 131 15.31 -19.39 3.21
N CYS A 132 14.76 -18.27 2.75
CA CYS A 132 13.61 -18.24 1.86
C CYS A 132 13.81 -19.01 0.55
N GLU A 133 15.05 -19.29 0.12
CA GLU A 133 15.33 -20.13 -1.05
C GLU A 133 15.21 -21.65 -0.78
N THR A 134 15.54 -22.10 0.43
CA THR A 134 15.50 -23.53 0.81
C THR A 134 14.11 -23.98 1.23
N LEU A 135 13.27 -23.04 1.66
CA LEU A 135 11.88 -23.23 2.07
C LEU A 135 10.91 -22.72 1.00
N MET A 136 9.67 -23.17 1.06
CA MET A 136 8.54 -22.56 0.39
C MET A 136 7.40 -22.33 1.38
N PHE A 137 6.49 -21.43 1.03
CA PHE A 137 5.24 -21.22 1.75
C PHE A 137 4.06 -21.72 0.93
N VAL A 138 3.26 -22.61 1.52
CA VAL A 138 2.08 -23.21 0.89
C VAL A 138 0.84 -22.85 1.69
N LYS A 139 -0.11 -22.15 1.07
CA LYS A 139 -1.39 -21.77 1.69
C LYS A 139 -2.52 -22.51 0.99
N GLU A 140 -3.38 -23.18 1.75
CA GLU A 140 -4.31 -24.20 1.23
C GLU A 140 -3.55 -25.24 0.37
N ASP A 141 -3.85 -25.30 -0.92
CA ASP A 141 -3.17 -26.09 -1.97
C ASP A 141 -2.35 -25.20 -2.94
N VAL A 142 -1.93 -24.00 -2.53
CA VAL A 142 -1.24 -23.03 -3.40
C VAL A 142 0.15 -22.70 -2.86
N ILE A 143 1.18 -23.00 -3.65
CA ILE A 143 2.57 -22.62 -3.41
C ILE A 143 2.74 -21.15 -3.81
N LEU A 144 3.16 -20.32 -2.84
CA LEU A 144 3.25 -18.88 -2.97
C LEU A 144 4.70 -18.43 -3.27
N PRO A 145 4.99 -17.83 -4.45
CA PRO A 145 6.35 -17.42 -4.83
C PRO A 145 6.97 -16.34 -3.94
N ASN A 146 8.25 -16.50 -3.60
CA ASN A 146 8.99 -15.64 -2.67
C ASN A 146 9.00 -14.14 -2.99
N TYR A 147 8.86 -13.76 -4.27
CA TYR A 147 8.89 -12.37 -4.73
C TYR A 147 7.55 -11.63 -4.54
N ILE A 148 6.44 -12.35 -4.39
CA ILE A 148 5.09 -11.75 -4.30
C ILE A 148 4.89 -11.11 -2.92
N THR A 149 4.13 -10.02 -2.88
CA THR A 149 3.78 -9.30 -1.65
C THR A 149 2.38 -9.67 -1.17
N PHE A 150 2.12 -9.58 0.14
CA PHE A 150 0.78 -9.78 0.66
C PHE A 150 -0.20 -8.70 0.16
N TYR A 151 0.26 -7.48 -0.08
CA TYR A 151 -0.48 -6.41 -0.74
C TYR A 151 -1.03 -6.85 -2.11
N GLU A 152 -0.22 -7.52 -2.93
CA GLU A 152 -0.64 -8.02 -4.25
C GLU A 152 -1.68 -9.14 -4.12
N LEU A 153 -1.48 -10.08 -3.19
CA LEU A 153 -2.45 -11.15 -2.89
C LEU A 153 -3.79 -10.60 -2.40
N ILE A 154 -3.77 -9.55 -1.57
CA ILE A 154 -4.96 -8.83 -1.09
C ILE A 154 -5.65 -8.11 -2.24
N LYS A 155 -4.90 -7.33 -3.03
CA LYS A 155 -5.41 -6.52 -4.15
C LYS A 155 -6.08 -7.38 -5.21
N ASN A 156 -5.48 -8.53 -5.54
CA ASN A 156 -6.01 -9.47 -6.52
C ASN A 156 -7.05 -10.45 -5.93
N LYS A 157 -7.39 -10.31 -4.63
CA LYS A 157 -8.29 -11.21 -3.87
C LYS A 157 -7.94 -12.68 -4.06
N ALA A 158 -6.66 -13.02 -3.92
CA ALA A 158 -6.07 -14.30 -4.29
C ALA A 158 -6.87 -15.52 -3.78
N GLN A 159 -7.36 -16.33 -4.71
CA GLN A 159 -8.13 -17.55 -4.43
C GLN A 159 -7.25 -18.79 -4.56
N GLY A 160 -7.60 -19.83 -3.79
CA GLY A 160 -7.22 -21.21 -4.03
C GLY A 160 -8.46 -22.06 -4.30
N LYS A 161 -8.27 -23.38 -4.42
CA LYS A 161 -9.33 -24.34 -4.78
C LYS A 161 -10.52 -24.37 -3.82
N THR A 162 -10.31 -23.98 -2.57
CA THR A 162 -11.30 -24.05 -1.48
C THR A 162 -11.89 -22.67 -1.11
N GLY A 163 -11.52 -21.59 -1.81
CA GLY A 163 -11.95 -20.23 -1.47
C GLY A 163 -10.79 -19.21 -1.41
N PRO A 164 -10.93 -18.07 -0.72
CA PRO A 164 -9.85 -17.10 -0.58
C PRO A 164 -8.66 -17.69 0.18
N LEU A 165 -7.43 -17.45 -0.28
CA LEU A 165 -6.21 -17.93 0.40
C LEU A 165 -6.03 -17.31 1.79
N PHE A 166 -6.69 -16.18 2.05
CA PHE A 166 -6.67 -15.52 3.35
C PHE A 166 -8.04 -14.87 3.55
N SER A 167 -8.75 -15.28 4.60
CA SER A 167 -9.82 -14.46 5.16
C SER A 167 -9.19 -13.28 5.89
N PHE A 168 -8.71 -12.30 5.12
CA PHE A 168 -8.53 -10.93 5.59
C PHE A 168 -9.92 -10.28 5.74
N ASP A 169 -10.79 -10.93 6.53
CA ASP A 169 -12.07 -10.36 6.95
C ASP A 169 -11.73 -9.04 7.63
N ALA A 170 -12.08 -7.94 6.96
CA ALA A 170 -12.02 -6.64 7.57
C ALA A 170 -12.90 -6.67 8.81
N VAL A 171 -12.48 -5.97 9.85
CA VAL A 171 -13.43 -5.40 10.81
C VAL A 171 -14.20 -4.33 10.02
N GLU A 172 -15.19 -4.76 9.25
CA GLU A 172 -16.03 -3.94 8.37
C GLU A 172 -17.08 -3.19 9.20
N ASN A 173 -16.60 -2.49 10.23
CA ASN A 173 -17.38 -1.60 11.09
C ASN A 173 -17.70 -0.29 10.34
N LEU A 174 -18.24 -0.40 9.12
CA LEU A 174 -19.01 0.64 8.45
C LEU A 174 -20.53 0.47 8.70
N SER A 175 -20.93 -0.60 9.39
CA SER A 175 -22.25 -0.76 10.01
C SER A 175 -22.07 -1.40 11.39
N GLY A 176 -22.71 -0.82 12.42
CA GLY A 176 -22.57 -1.24 13.83
C GLY A 176 -23.28 -2.54 14.20
N ILE A 177 -23.38 -3.49 13.26
CA ILE A 177 -24.08 -4.78 13.42
C ILE A 177 -23.17 -5.88 12.86
N THR A 178 -22.01 -6.07 13.48
CA THR A 178 -21.22 -7.29 13.29
C THR A 178 -21.86 -8.41 14.12
N ASP A 179 -22.53 -9.36 13.46
CA ASP A 179 -23.08 -10.52 14.15
C ASP A 179 -21.93 -11.35 14.75
N ILE A 180 -21.89 -11.39 16.08
CA ILE A 180 -20.88 -12.09 16.89
C ILE A 180 -20.91 -13.61 16.62
N ARG A 181 -22.00 -14.14 16.04
CA ARG A 181 -22.14 -15.54 15.63
C ARG A 181 -21.45 -15.88 14.31
N LYS A 182 -20.95 -14.91 13.54
CA LYS A 182 -20.20 -15.18 12.32
C LYS A 182 -18.83 -15.76 12.69
N GLU A 183 -18.75 -17.09 12.75
CA GLU A 183 -17.53 -17.82 13.08
C GLU A 183 -16.36 -17.33 12.22
N LYS A 184 -15.22 -17.06 12.87
CA LYS A 184 -13.96 -16.78 12.16
C LYS A 184 -13.54 -18.04 11.44
N THR A 185 -13.84 -18.11 10.15
CA THR A 185 -13.41 -19.20 9.27
C THR A 185 -11.89 -19.24 9.24
N ASP A 186 -11.33 -20.14 10.04
CA ASP A 186 -9.90 -20.23 10.31
C ASP A 186 -9.17 -20.88 9.13
N THR A 187 -9.01 -20.11 8.05
CA THR A 187 -8.33 -20.55 6.82
C THR A 187 -7.00 -21.20 7.17
N HIS A 188 -6.76 -22.40 6.63
CA HIS A 188 -5.80 -23.35 7.19
C HIS A 188 -4.41 -22.73 7.35
N ALA A 189 -3.68 -23.13 8.40
CA ALA A 189 -2.33 -22.61 8.64
C ALA A 189 -1.45 -22.80 7.41
N GLY A 190 -0.79 -21.72 6.97
CA GLY A 190 0.15 -21.78 5.86
C GLY A 190 1.38 -22.62 6.24
N LYS A 191 1.74 -23.59 5.40
CA LYS A 191 2.78 -24.58 5.69
C LYS A 191 4.13 -24.06 5.18
N LEU A 192 5.13 -24.05 6.04
CA LEU A 192 6.53 -23.81 5.66
C LEU A 192 7.18 -25.17 5.40
N VAL A 193 7.50 -25.44 4.14
CA VAL A 193 7.92 -26.76 3.65
C VAL A 193 9.31 -26.65 3.04
N GLU A 194 10.20 -27.63 3.27
CA GLU A 194 11.47 -27.67 2.55
C GLU A 194 11.29 -27.94 1.06
N LYS A 195 11.98 -27.17 0.21
CA LYS A 195 12.05 -27.39 -1.23
C LYS A 195 12.62 -28.77 -1.57
N LYS A 196 13.63 -29.22 -0.82
CA LYS A 196 14.24 -30.57 -0.96
C LYS A 196 13.28 -31.69 -0.59
N TRP A 197 12.38 -31.48 0.37
CA TRP A 197 11.33 -32.45 0.71
C TRP A 197 10.25 -32.48 -0.38
N TYR A 198 9.78 -31.31 -0.83
CA TYR A 198 8.71 -31.23 -1.83
C TYR A 198 9.13 -31.84 -3.17
N GLU A 199 10.31 -31.52 -3.71
CA GLU A 199 10.73 -32.05 -5.02
C GLU A 199 10.78 -33.59 -5.06
N LYS A 200 11.05 -34.24 -3.92
CA LYS A 200 10.95 -35.69 -3.76
C LYS A 200 9.50 -36.16 -3.63
N ASN A 201 8.71 -35.52 -2.77
CA ASN A 201 7.41 -36.01 -2.33
C ASN A 201 6.19 -35.43 -3.08
N LYS A 202 6.38 -34.55 -4.08
CA LYS A 202 5.31 -33.95 -4.92
C LYS A 202 4.46 -34.94 -5.74
N HIS A 203 4.78 -36.23 -5.72
CA HIS A 203 3.94 -37.29 -6.29
C HIS A 203 2.97 -37.91 -5.25
N ILE A 204 3.19 -37.63 -3.97
CA ILE A 204 2.42 -38.17 -2.83
C ILE A 204 1.38 -37.14 -2.38
N PHE A 205 0.19 -37.61 -1.99
CA PHE A 205 -0.83 -36.75 -1.38
C PHE A 205 -0.40 -36.29 0.03
N PRO A 206 -0.59 -35.01 0.42
CA PRO A 206 -1.30 -33.94 -0.29
C PRO A 206 -0.43 -33.11 -1.25
N ALA A 207 0.90 -33.26 -1.24
CA ALA A 207 1.81 -32.42 -2.01
C ALA A 207 1.54 -32.44 -3.52
N SER A 208 1.04 -33.56 -4.06
CA SER A 208 0.63 -33.71 -5.46
C SER A 208 -0.57 -32.86 -5.89
N LYS A 209 -1.32 -32.26 -4.96
CA LYS A 209 -2.40 -31.29 -5.29
C LYS A 209 -1.92 -29.84 -5.33
N TRP A 210 -0.69 -29.55 -4.90
CA TRP A 210 -0.22 -28.18 -4.74
C TRP A 210 0.13 -27.53 -6.09
N GLU A 211 -0.42 -26.34 -6.34
CA GLU A 211 -0.17 -25.57 -7.56
C GLU A 211 0.59 -24.29 -7.28
N ILE A 212 1.49 -23.90 -8.19
CA ILE A 212 2.17 -22.59 -8.11
C ILE A 212 1.13 -21.49 -8.40
N TYR A 213 1.07 -20.48 -7.53
CA TYR A 213 0.18 -19.34 -7.68
C TYR A 213 0.35 -18.63 -9.03
N LYS A 214 -0.77 -18.34 -9.71
CA LYS A 214 -0.85 -17.58 -10.95
C LYS A 214 -1.80 -16.40 -10.74
N PRO A 215 -1.35 -15.13 -10.81
CA PRO A 215 -2.19 -13.96 -10.49
C PRO A 215 -3.49 -13.83 -11.30
N LEU A 216 -3.57 -14.44 -12.47
CA LEU A 216 -4.74 -14.39 -13.38
C LEU A 216 -5.64 -15.64 -13.29
N LYS A 217 -5.31 -16.65 -12.47
CA LYS A 217 -6.11 -17.87 -12.36
C LYS A 217 -7.13 -17.74 -11.22
N THR A 218 -8.37 -17.46 -11.56
CA THR A 218 -9.51 -17.64 -10.64
C THR A 218 -9.80 -19.13 -10.48
N TYR A 219 -9.93 -19.59 -9.24
CA TYR A 219 -10.28 -20.99 -8.91
C TYR A 219 -11.80 -21.14 -8.66
N THR A 220 -12.60 -20.29 -9.29
CA THR A 220 -14.05 -20.46 -9.39
C THR A 220 -14.35 -21.82 -10.03
N THR A 221 -15.14 -22.66 -9.37
CA THR A 221 -15.64 -23.91 -9.94
C THR A 221 -16.33 -23.62 -11.27
N SER A 222 -15.67 -23.97 -12.37
CA SER A 222 -16.29 -23.90 -13.69
C SER A 222 -17.43 -24.92 -13.73
N TYR A 223 -18.55 -24.58 -14.37
CA TYR A 223 -19.69 -25.48 -14.53
C TYR A 223 -19.28 -26.81 -15.21
N THR A 224 -18.21 -26.78 -16.03
CA THR A 224 -17.57 -27.96 -16.64
C THR A 224 -17.09 -29.01 -15.63
N ASP A 225 -16.60 -28.59 -14.47
CA ASP A 225 -15.97 -29.49 -13.49
C ASP A 225 -17.00 -30.30 -12.68
N LEU A 226 -18.28 -29.93 -12.80
CA LEU A 226 -19.40 -30.68 -12.23
C LEU A 226 -19.84 -31.85 -13.13
N PHE A 227 -19.70 -31.72 -14.46
CA PHE A 227 -20.08 -32.78 -15.40
C PHE A 227 -19.00 -33.86 -15.53
N ASN A 228 -17.72 -33.50 -15.45
CA ASN A 228 -16.58 -34.44 -15.43
C ASN A 228 -16.45 -35.25 -14.11
N LYS A 229 -17.54 -35.39 -13.33
CA LYS A 229 -17.64 -36.20 -12.12
C LYS A 229 -18.76 -37.26 -12.16
N PHE A 230 -19.51 -37.33 -13.26
CA PHE A 230 -20.63 -38.26 -13.45
C PHE A 230 -20.47 -39.15 -14.71
N ILE A 231 -19.22 -39.35 -15.13
CA ILE A 231 -18.76 -40.31 -16.14
C ILE A 231 -17.51 -40.99 -15.57
#